data_AF-A0AAE0BT26-F1
#
_entry.id   AF-A0AAE0BT26-F1
#
_cell.length_a   1.000
_cell.length_b   1.000
_cell.length_c   1.000
_cell.angle_alpha   90.00
_cell.angle_beta   90.00
_cell.angle_gamma   90.00
#
_symmetry.space_group_name_H-M   'P 1'
#
loop_
_entity.id
_entity.type
_entity.pdbx_description
1 polymer ?
#
loop_
_entity_poly.entity_id
_entity_poly.type
_entity_poly.pdbx_seq_one_letter_code
_entity_poly.pdbx_strand_id
1 'polypeptide(L)'
;MSHRPPVHAIANNKWVLYDAAMKSADFWRSVRGRRILLTQPDAVLCGTNLDDFLAYDYVGAPWSDRPYGYLTIGNGGLSLRNRDTMVWCCENHNKAQNDNEDVFFASCVRGGARNVTEFRSSQNVRHGKRVFR
;
A
#
# COMPACT_ATOMS: atom_id res chain seq x y z
N MET A 1 20.29 39.80 9.89
CA MET A 1 18.87 39.52 10.22
C MET A 1 18.41 38.34 9.38
N SER A 2 18.38 37.15 9.99
CA SER A 2 17.95 35.90 9.33
C SER A 2 16.43 35.96 9.12
N HIS A 3 16.00 36.16 7.87
CA HIS A 3 14.60 35.95 7.51
C HIS A 3 14.37 34.44 7.47
N ARG A 4 13.90 33.87 8.59
CA ARG A 4 13.19 32.59 8.52
C ARG A 4 11.98 32.80 7.61
N PRO A 5 11.76 31.95 6.61
CA PRO A 5 10.55 32.04 5.81
C PRO A 5 9.33 31.79 6.72
N PRO A 6 8.19 32.44 6.45
CA PRO A 6 6.99 32.29 7.27
C PRO A 6 6.53 30.83 7.26
N VAL A 7 6.19 30.31 8.45
CA VAL A 7 5.71 28.95 8.72
C VAL A 7 4.43 28.54 7.96
N HIS A 8 3.88 29.43 7.15
CA HIS A 8 2.68 29.20 6.33
C HIS A 8 2.97 28.83 4.87
N ALA A 9 4.24 28.77 4.44
CA ALA A 9 4.62 28.37 3.07
C ALA A 9 4.86 26.86 2.88
N ILE A 10 4.67 26.02 3.91
CA ILE A 10 4.92 24.56 3.88
C ILE A 10 3.61 23.76 3.66
N ALA A 11 2.57 24.38 3.12
CA ALA A 11 1.30 23.70 2.86
C ALA A 11 1.21 23.04 1.47
N ASN A 12 2.19 23.23 0.58
CA ASN A 12 2.08 22.75 -0.79
C ASN A 12 2.72 21.36 -0.96
N ASN A 13 1.83 20.36 -0.98
CA ASN A 13 1.96 19.10 -1.70
C ASN A 13 2.52 17.87 -0.95
N LYS A 14 2.29 17.75 0.38
CA LYS A 14 2.63 16.52 1.13
C LYS A 14 2.13 15.22 0.47
N TRP A 15 0.91 15.26 -0.08
CA TRP A 15 0.27 14.13 -0.73
C TRP A 15 0.91 13.79 -2.08
N VAL A 16 1.27 14.81 -2.86
CA VAL A 16 1.97 14.61 -4.15
C VAL A 16 3.37 14.07 -3.91
N LEU A 17 4.08 14.56 -2.89
CA LEU A 17 5.40 14.05 -2.52
C LEU A 17 5.32 12.60 -2.05
N TYR A 18 4.32 12.28 -1.22
CA TYR A 18 4.07 10.92 -0.78
C TYR A 18 3.78 9.98 -1.96
N ASP A 19 2.83 10.34 -2.81
CA ASP A 19 2.45 9.58 -4.00
C ASP A 19 3.64 9.38 -4.97
N ALA A 20 4.41 10.44 -5.22
CA ALA A 20 5.60 10.38 -6.07
C ALA A 20 6.72 9.52 -5.48
N ALA A 21 6.97 9.62 -4.16
CA ALA A 21 7.95 8.79 -3.48
C ALA A 21 7.53 7.31 -3.53
N MET A 22 6.26 7.02 -3.26
CA MET A 22 5.72 5.67 -3.30
C MET A 22 5.81 5.07 -4.71
N LYS A 23 5.60 5.86 -5.78
CA LYS A 23 5.75 5.42 -7.19
C LYS A 23 7.19 5.48 -7.72
N SER A 24 8.19 5.65 -6.85
CA SER A 24 9.61 5.64 -7.21
C SER A 24 10.24 4.27 -6.92
N ALA A 25 10.87 3.66 -7.93
CA ALA A 25 11.65 2.43 -7.74
C ALA A 25 12.84 2.66 -6.79
N ASP A 26 13.47 3.84 -6.86
CA ASP A 26 14.64 4.16 -6.04
C ASP A 26 14.28 4.33 -4.56
N PHE A 27 13.08 4.85 -4.28
CA PHE A 27 12.55 4.85 -2.92
C PHE A 27 12.49 3.44 -2.35
N TRP A 28 11.88 2.49 -3.07
CA TRP A 28 11.80 1.10 -2.61
C TRP A 28 13.16 0.41 -2.51
N ARG A 29 14.10 0.68 -3.43
CA ARG A 29 15.48 0.18 -3.35
C ARG A 29 16.22 0.68 -2.10
N SER A 30 15.89 1.88 -1.62
CA SER A 30 16.48 2.42 -0.40
C SER A 30 15.98 1.72 0.87
N VAL A 31 14.84 1.01 0.80
CA VAL A 31 14.27 0.27 1.92
C VAL A 31 15.02 -1.05 2.13
N ARG A 32 15.58 -1.23 3.33
CA ARG A 32 16.37 -2.42 3.69
C ARG A 32 15.53 -3.69 3.80
N GLY A 33 14.33 -3.59 4.38
CA GLY A 33 13.44 -4.73 4.59
C GLY A 33 12.80 -5.23 3.30
N ARG A 34 12.69 -6.56 3.13
CA ARG A 34 11.96 -7.16 2.01
C ARG A 34 10.44 -7.14 2.24
N ARG A 35 10.01 -7.40 3.48
CA ARG A 35 8.60 -7.31 3.90
C ARG A 35 8.42 -6.02 4.69
N ILE A 36 7.50 -5.18 4.23
CA ILE A 36 7.35 -3.80 4.70
C ILE A 36 5.92 -3.64 5.18
N LEU A 37 5.75 -3.42 6.48
CA LEU A 37 4.50 -2.98 7.06
C LEU A 37 4.44 -1.45 6.93
N LEU A 38 3.55 -0.97 6.07
CA LEU A 38 3.31 0.46 5.86
C LEU A 38 2.07 0.87 6.64
N THR A 39 2.21 1.88 7.50
CA THR A 39 1.18 2.37 8.40
C THR A 39 1.05 3.89 8.30
N GLN A 40 -0.17 4.39 8.30
CA GLN A 40 -0.50 5.81 8.44
C GLN A 40 -0.79 6.12 9.93
N PRO A 41 -0.74 7.40 10.36
CA PRO A 41 -0.88 7.75 11.77
C PRO A 41 -2.22 7.38 12.42
N ASP A 42 -3.25 7.11 11.61
CA ASP A 42 -4.61 6.74 12.01
C ASP A 42 -4.85 5.22 12.00
N ALA A 43 -3.83 4.41 11.69
CA ALA A 43 -3.94 2.96 11.69
C ALA A 43 -3.47 2.33 13.02
N VAL A 44 -4.16 1.27 13.44
CA VAL A 44 -3.82 0.46 14.61
C VAL A 44 -3.65 -0.98 14.16
N LEU A 45 -2.53 -1.61 14.55
CA LEU A 45 -2.34 -3.04 14.30
C LEU A 45 -3.07 -3.85 15.37
N CYS A 46 -4.10 -4.61 14.99
CA CYS A 46 -4.80 -5.50 15.91
C CYS A 46 -4.45 -6.98 15.63
N GLY A 47 -3.91 -7.65 16.65
CA GLY A 47 -3.56 -9.07 16.58
C GLY A 47 -2.06 -9.33 16.52
N THR A 48 -1.69 -10.61 16.56
CA THR A 48 -0.29 -11.08 16.61
C THR A 48 0.06 -12.02 15.46
N ASN A 49 -0.83 -12.15 14.48
CA ASN A 49 -0.74 -13.08 13.37
C ASN A 49 -0.17 -12.45 12.11
N LEU A 50 0.71 -11.44 12.25
CA LEU A 50 1.36 -10.77 11.11
C LEU A 50 2.12 -11.76 10.22
N ASP A 51 2.71 -12.80 10.83
CA ASP A 51 3.49 -13.82 10.15
C ASP A 51 2.68 -14.59 9.09
N ASP A 52 1.38 -14.79 9.32
CA ASP A 52 0.47 -15.44 8.37
C ASP A 52 0.39 -14.70 7.02
N PHE A 53 0.75 -13.42 7.02
CA PHE A 53 0.68 -12.54 5.86
C PHE A 53 2.03 -12.34 5.15
N LEU A 54 3.14 -12.72 5.78
CA LEU A 54 4.50 -12.55 5.22
C LEU A 54 4.77 -13.39 3.96
N ALA A 55 3.90 -14.34 3.63
CA ALA A 55 3.99 -15.10 2.38
C ALA A 55 3.57 -14.29 1.14
N TYR A 56 2.74 -13.26 1.32
CA TYR A 56 2.15 -12.49 0.22
C TYR A 56 2.99 -11.29 -0.16
N ASP A 57 2.87 -10.89 -1.42
CA ASP A 57 3.59 -9.74 -1.95
C ASP A 57 2.85 -8.43 -1.76
N TYR A 58 1.53 -8.50 -1.58
CA TYR A 58 0.69 -7.37 -1.23
C TYR A 58 -0.51 -7.83 -0.40
N VAL A 59 -0.68 -7.20 0.76
CA VAL A 59 -1.87 -7.29 1.61
C VAL A 59 -2.34 -5.87 1.90
N GLY A 60 -3.61 -5.62 1.63
CA GLY A 60 -4.23 -4.30 1.76
C GLY A 60 -5.62 -4.37 2.36
N ALA A 61 -6.23 -3.20 2.54
CA ALA A 61 -7.59 -3.07 2.99
C ALA A 61 -8.57 -3.58 1.92
N PRO A 62 -9.62 -4.33 2.30
CA PRO A 62 -10.69 -4.71 1.38
C PRO A 62 -11.44 -3.46 0.89
N TRP A 63 -11.68 -3.38 -0.40
CA TRP A 63 -12.62 -2.44 -0.98
C TRP A 63 -13.89 -3.18 -1.40
N SER A 64 -14.85 -3.30 -0.48
CA SER A 64 -16.12 -4.01 -0.70
C SER A 64 -16.91 -3.44 -1.87
N ASP A 65 -16.89 -2.12 -2.00
CA ASP A 65 -17.71 -1.38 -2.96
C ASP A 65 -17.03 -1.26 -4.32
N ARG A 66 -15.81 -1.81 -4.45
CA ARG A 66 -15.00 -1.83 -5.69
C ARG A 66 -15.02 -0.46 -6.38
N PRO A 67 -14.45 0.59 -5.76
CA PRO A 67 -14.52 1.95 -6.29
C PRO A 67 -13.91 2.09 -7.70
N TYR A 68 -13.05 1.15 -8.09
CA TYR A 68 -12.45 1.08 -9.42
C TYR A 68 -13.00 -0.09 -10.26
N GLY A 69 -14.17 -0.64 -9.90
CA GLY A 69 -14.93 -1.71 -10.56
C GLY A 69 -14.27 -3.09 -10.50
N TYR A 70 -13.01 -3.17 -10.89
CA TYR A 70 -12.23 -4.37 -10.88
C TYR A 70 -11.52 -4.54 -9.54
N LEU A 71 -10.89 -3.50 -8.97
CA LEU A 71 -10.09 -3.63 -7.74
C LEU A 71 -10.92 -3.95 -6.50
N THR A 72 -10.49 -4.99 -5.78
CA THR A 72 -11.09 -5.51 -4.53
C THR A 72 -10.25 -5.20 -3.29
N ILE A 73 -9.05 -4.68 -3.50
CA ILE A 73 -8.09 -4.33 -2.46
C ILE A 73 -7.44 -2.99 -2.79
N GLY A 74 -7.01 -2.29 -1.76
CA GLY A 74 -6.09 -1.18 -1.87
C GLY A 74 -5.40 -0.94 -0.54
N ASN A 75 -4.82 0.23 -0.31
CA ASN A 75 -4.30 0.57 0.99
C ASN A 75 -5.27 1.53 1.71
N GLY A 76 -5.38 1.32 3.01
CA GLY A 76 -6.42 1.90 3.86
C GLY A 76 -5.83 2.23 5.22
N GLY A 77 -4.75 3.02 5.20
CA GLY A 77 -3.94 3.34 6.37
C GLY A 77 -2.96 2.23 6.78
N LEU A 78 -3.16 0.99 6.35
CA LEU A 78 -2.29 -0.14 6.66
C LEU A 78 -2.13 -1.07 5.45
N SER A 79 -0.90 -1.46 5.12
CA SER A 79 -0.62 -2.49 4.11
C SER A 79 0.69 -3.22 4.37
N LEU A 80 0.75 -4.49 3.96
CA LEU A 80 1.99 -5.27 3.92
C LEU A 80 2.44 -5.38 2.46
N ARG A 81 3.67 -4.99 2.18
CA ARG A 81 4.20 -4.91 0.81
C ARG A 81 5.55 -5.63 0.71
N ASN A 82 5.76 -6.35 -0.40
CA ASN A 82 7.07 -6.86 -0.77
C ASN A 82 7.82 -5.80 -1.56
N ARG A 83 8.99 -5.39 -1.07
CA ARG A 83 9.86 -4.41 -1.72
C ARG A 83 10.13 -4.72 -3.19
N ASP A 84 10.49 -5.96 -3.50
CA ASP A 84 10.91 -6.35 -4.85
C ASP A 84 9.70 -6.29 -5.82
N THR A 85 8.51 -6.60 -5.31
CA THR A 85 7.25 -6.43 -6.03
C THR A 85 6.93 -4.96 -6.26
N MET A 86 7.16 -4.09 -5.29
CA MET A 86 6.95 -2.64 -5.46
C MET A 86 7.92 -2.05 -6.48
N VAL A 87 9.19 -2.46 -6.46
CA VAL A 87 10.18 -2.09 -7.50
C VAL A 87 9.68 -2.55 -8.86
N TRP A 88 9.28 -3.81 -9.00
CA TRP A 88 8.77 -4.35 -10.26
C TRP A 88 7.58 -3.53 -10.78
N CYS A 89 6.63 -3.17 -9.91
CA CYS A 89 5.50 -2.31 -10.27
C CYS A 89 5.93 -0.94 -10.77
N CYS A 90 6.86 -0.27 -10.05
CA CYS A 90 7.38 1.03 -10.45
C CYS A 90 8.11 1.04 -11.80
N GLU A 91 8.58 -0.13 -12.27
CA GLU A 91 9.32 -0.28 -13.53
C GLU A 91 8.46 -0.78 -14.69
N ASN A 92 7.49 -1.66 -14.40
CA ASN A 92 6.77 -2.42 -15.43
C ASN A 92 5.28 -2.04 -15.53
N HIS A 93 4.72 -1.37 -14.53
CA HIS A 93 3.32 -0.94 -14.57
C HIS A 93 3.18 0.43 -15.26
N ASN A 94 2.09 0.59 -16.01
CA ASN A 94 1.86 1.80 -16.79
C ASN A 94 1.60 3.01 -15.86
N LYS A 95 2.55 3.95 -15.82
CA LYS A 95 2.45 5.19 -15.04
C LYS A 95 1.48 6.23 -15.64
N ALA A 96 0.93 5.97 -16.82
CA ALA A 96 0.02 6.90 -17.51
C ALA A 96 -1.37 6.98 -16.87
N GLN A 97 -1.72 6.05 -15.98
CA GLN A 97 -2.92 6.22 -15.16
C GLN A 97 -2.64 7.31 -14.12
N ASN A 98 -3.47 8.35 -14.08
CA ASN A 98 -3.39 9.45 -13.11
C ASN A 98 -3.88 9.00 -11.71
N ASP A 99 -3.56 7.76 -11.38
CA ASP A 99 -4.00 7.04 -10.22
C ASP A 99 -3.12 7.39 -9.03
N ASN A 100 -3.75 7.44 -7.85
CA ASN A 100 -3.00 7.43 -6.61
C ASN A 100 -2.18 6.13 -6.49
N GLU A 101 -1.17 6.15 -5.64
CA GLU A 101 -0.25 5.03 -5.42
C GLU A 101 -0.99 3.75 -5.04
N ASP A 102 -2.08 3.85 -4.30
CA ASP A 102 -2.83 2.69 -3.84
C ASP A 102 -3.50 1.93 -4.98
N VAL A 103 -4.13 2.65 -5.89
CA VAL A 103 -4.70 2.08 -7.12
C VAL A 103 -3.59 1.58 -8.04
N PHE A 104 -2.50 2.35 -8.20
CA PHE A 104 -1.35 1.94 -9.01
C PHE A 104 -0.79 0.58 -8.55
N PHE A 105 -0.53 0.40 -7.26
CA PHE A 105 0.01 -0.85 -6.73
C PHE A 105 -1.02 -1.97 -6.76
N ALA A 106 -2.27 -1.72 -6.37
CA ALA A 106 -3.33 -2.73 -6.42
C ALA A 106 -3.59 -3.25 -7.85
N SER A 107 -3.58 -2.34 -8.84
CA SER A 107 -3.70 -2.65 -10.26
C SER A 107 -2.51 -3.47 -10.77
N CYS A 108 -1.29 -3.03 -10.47
CA CYS A 108 -0.08 -3.73 -10.83
C CYS A 108 -0.03 -5.18 -10.30
N VAL A 109 -0.29 -5.37 -9.00
CA VAL A 109 -0.19 -6.70 -8.38
C VAL A 109 -1.26 -7.64 -8.90
N ARG A 110 -2.45 -7.13 -9.20
CA ARG A 110 -3.47 -7.94 -9.87
C ARG A 110 -3.09 -8.30 -11.30
N GLY A 111 -2.47 -7.37 -12.03
CA GLY A 111 -2.16 -7.50 -13.46
C GLY A 111 -0.95 -8.38 -13.80
N GLY A 112 -0.17 -8.83 -12.81
CA GLY A 112 1.00 -9.68 -13.11
C GLY A 112 2.02 -9.87 -11.99
N ALA A 113 1.92 -9.15 -10.86
CA ALA A 113 2.78 -9.42 -9.71
C ALA A 113 2.21 -10.58 -8.86
N ARG A 114 3.08 -11.51 -8.44
CA ARG A 114 2.67 -12.81 -7.90
C ARG A 114 2.03 -12.70 -6.50
N ASN A 115 1.16 -13.65 -6.15
CA ASN A 115 0.61 -13.92 -4.80
C ASN A 115 0.04 -12.70 -4.02
N VAL A 116 -1.18 -12.31 -4.38
CA VAL A 116 -1.97 -11.27 -3.72
C VAL A 116 -3.06 -11.90 -2.86
N THR A 117 -3.23 -11.45 -1.61
CA THR A 117 -4.40 -11.83 -0.80
C THR A 117 -5.49 -10.78 -0.92
N GLU A 118 -6.66 -11.19 -1.43
CA GLU A 118 -7.90 -10.44 -1.23
C GLU A 118 -8.39 -10.65 0.20
N PHE A 119 -8.56 -9.55 0.95
CA PHE A 119 -9.23 -9.64 2.24
C PHE A 119 -10.71 -9.91 1.99
N ARG A 120 -11.13 -11.18 2.07
CA ARG A 120 -12.55 -11.53 2.05
C ARG A 120 -13.15 -11.07 3.36
N SER A 121 -13.93 -9.98 3.33
CA SER A 121 -14.79 -9.62 4.44
C SER A 121 -15.64 -10.83 4.80
N SER A 122 -15.66 -11.13 6.09
CA SER A 122 -16.22 -12.34 6.69
C SER A 122 -17.62 -12.67 6.21
N GLN A 123 -17.75 -13.73 5.41
CA GLN A 123 -18.89 -14.63 5.43
C GLN A 123 -18.31 -16.02 5.75
N ASN A 124 -18.57 -16.49 6.97
CA ASN A 124 -18.21 -17.81 7.52
C ASN A 124 -16.72 -18.09 7.83
N VAL A 125 -16.30 -17.77 9.06
CA VAL A 125 -15.25 -18.53 9.75
C VAL A 125 -15.87 -19.15 11.01
N ARG A 126 -16.55 -20.29 10.83
CA ARG A 126 -16.66 -21.27 11.90
C ARG A 126 -15.34 -22.05 11.87
N HIS A 127 -14.55 -21.89 12.92
CA HIS A 127 -13.24 -22.52 13.19
C HIS A 127 -12.03 -21.94 12.44
N GLY A 128 -11.18 -21.22 13.18
CA GLY A 128 -9.75 -21.03 12.89
C GLY A 128 -9.33 -19.75 12.16
N LYS A 129 -9.37 -18.61 12.88
CA LYS A 129 -8.64 -17.33 12.69
C LYS A 129 -8.33 -16.84 11.26
N ARG A 130 -8.94 -15.71 10.87
CA ARG A 130 -8.36 -14.69 9.97
C ARG A 130 -8.92 -13.32 10.34
N VAL A 131 -8.08 -12.41 10.82
CA VAL A 131 -8.37 -10.97 10.83
C VAL A 131 -7.04 -10.22 10.65
N PHE A 132 -7.04 -9.26 9.72
CA PHE A 132 -6.09 -8.14 9.63
C PHE A 132 -7.00 -6.92 9.61
N ARG A 133 -7.20 -6.33 10.78
CA ARG A 133 -7.95 -5.10 11.01
C ARG A 133 -7.13 -4.21 11.91
#